data_AF-A0A645GXC1-F1
#
_entry.id   AF-A0A645GXC1-F1
#
_cell.length_a   1.000
_cell.length_b   1.000
_cell.length_c   1.000
_cell.angle_alpha   90.00
_cell.angle_beta   90.00
_cell.angle_gamma   90.00
#
_symmetry.space_group_name_H-M   'P 1'
#
loop_
_entity.id
_entity.type
_entity.pdbx_description
1 polymer ?
#
loop_
_entity_poly.entity_id
_entity_poly.type
_entity_poly.pdbx_seq_one_letter_code
_entity_poly.pdbx_strand_id
1 'polypeptide(L)' 'MVDVPSLLDRIEKEMGSASPDAQWTMNFCLAAIGINHPQYRNRAIEIGEKLGVYRDYPVSKGCVSPFAPIWINEMVKRQL' A
#
# COMPACT_ATOMS: atom_id res chain seq x y z
N MET A 1 -7.46 -6.95 -19.15
CA MET A 1 -6.93 -5.71 -18.53
C MET A 1 -7.36 -5.72 -17.08
N VAL A 2 -6.48 -5.39 -16.14
CA VAL A 2 -6.81 -5.39 -14.70
C VAL A 2 -7.53 -4.09 -14.35
N ASP A 3 -8.66 -4.19 -13.66
CA ASP A 3 -9.44 -3.05 -13.18
C ASP A 3 -8.86 -2.52 -11.86
N VAL A 4 -7.94 -1.55 -11.97
CA VAL A 4 -7.24 -0.97 -10.82
C VAL A 4 -8.16 -0.17 -9.88
N PRO A 5 -9.08 0.69 -10.38
CA PRO A 5 -10.04 1.37 -9.51
C PRO A 5 -10.84 0.42 -8.62
N SER A 6 -11.42 -0.65 -9.21
CA SER A 6 -12.19 -1.62 -8.44
C SER A 6 -11.36 -2.38 -7.41
N LEU A 7 -10.08 -2.64 -7.69
CA LEU A 7 -9.16 -3.24 -6.72
C LEU A 7 -8.88 -2.31 -5.54
N LEU A 8 -8.66 -1.01 -5.79
CA LEU A 8 -8.44 -0.03 -4.73
C LEU A 8 -9.67 0.10 -3.83
N ASP A 9 -10.87 0.14 -4.41
CA ASP A 9 -12.12 0.18 -3.64
C ASP A 9 -12.29 -1.08 -2.78
N ARG A 10 -11.91 -2.24 -3.31
CA ARG A 10 -11.96 -3.51 -2.58
C ARG A 10 -10.94 -3.54 -1.43
N ILE A 11 -9.72 -3.09 -1.68
CA ILE A 11 -8.69 -2.97 -0.64
C ILE A 11 -9.14 -2.03 0.48
N GLU A 12 -9.68 -0.86 0.13
CA GLU A 12 -10.18 0.11 1.11
C GLU A 12 -11.27 -0.48 2.01
N LYS A 13 -12.16 -1.31 1.45
CA LYS A 13 -13.28 -1.91 2.20
C LYS A 13 -12.89 -3.12 3.03
N GLU A 14 -12.03 -3.99 2.49
CA GLU A 14 -11.82 -5.35 3.04
C GLU A 14 -10.53 -5.49 3.84
N MET A 15 -9.46 -4.74 3.53
CA MET A 15 -8.11 -5.01 4.07
C MET A 15 -8.02 -4.83 5.59
N GLY A 16 -8.76 -3.87 6.15
CA GLY A 16 -8.74 -3.58 7.60
C GLY A 16 -9.25 -4.75 8.46
N SER A 17 -10.16 -5.58 7.93
CA SER A 17 -10.77 -6.72 8.61
C SER A 17 -10.32 -8.07 8.06
N ALA A 18 -9.40 -8.08 7.10
CA ALA A 18 -8.89 -9.31 6.49
C ALA A 18 -8.01 -10.10 7.48
N SER A 19 -7.86 -11.41 7.24
CA SER A 19 -6.89 -12.21 7.98
C SER A 19 -5.46 -11.68 7.76
N PRO A 20 -4.51 -11.91 8.69
CA PRO A 20 -3.16 -11.35 8.59
C PRO A 20 -2.46 -11.60 7.25
N ASP A 21 -2.56 -12.81 6.69
CA ASP A 21 -1.93 -13.17 5.41
C ASP A 21 -2.59 -12.47 4.22
N ALA A 22 -3.92 -12.34 4.26
CA ALA A 22 -4.68 -11.60 3.25
C ALA A 22 -4.38 -10.10 3.34
N GLN A 23 -4.34 -9.54 4.55
CA GLN A 23 -3.99 -8.15 4.80
C GLN A 23 -2.57 -7.82 4.27
N TRP A 24 -1.61 -8.72 4.50
CA TRP A 24 -0.25 -8.59 3.96
C TRP A 24 -0.28 -8.51 2.43
N THR A 25 -0.96 -9.47 1.79
CA THR A 25 -1.06 -9.54 0.33
C THR A 25 -1.77 -8.31 -0.26
N MET A 26 -2.83 -7.84 0.39
CA MET A 26 -3.57 -6.64 -0.03
C MET A 26 -2.72 -5.37 0.12
N ASN A 27 -1.93 -5.25 1.19
CA ASN A 27 -1.00 -4.12 1.37
C ASN A 27 0.11 -4.11 0.29
N PHE A 28 0.64 -5.28 -0.06
CA PHE A 28 1.58 -5.41 -1.18
C PHE A 28 0.96 -4.98 -2.50
N CYS A 29 -0.29 -5.38 -2.76
CA CYS A 29 -1.03 -4.95 -3.95
C CYS A 29 -1.24 -3.43 -3.96
N LEU A 30 -1.67 -2.85 -2.83
CA LEU A 30 -1.86 -1.41 -2.67
C LEU A 30 -0.56 -0.63 -2.96
N ALA A 31 0.56 -1.08 -2.38
CA ALA A 31 1.86 -0.48 -2.60
C ALA A 31 2.31 -0.62 -4.06
N ALA A 32 2.16 -1.80 -4.66
CA ALA A 32 2.52 -2.03 -6.06
C ALA A 32 1.72 -1.14 -7.02
N ILE A 33 0.42 -0.92 -6.75
CA ILE A 33 -0.41 0.02 -7.51
C ILE A 33 0.15 1.44 -7.37
N GLY A 34 0.41 1.90 -6.14
CA GLY A 34 0.91 3.25 -5.90
C GLY A 34 2.30 3.51 -6.48
N ILE A 35 3.16 2.49 -6.56
CA ILE A 35 4.50 2.60 -7.13
C ILE A 35 4.42 2.67 -8.66
N ASN A 36 3.74 1.70 -9.29
CA ASN A 36 3.82 1.46 -10.73
C ASN A 36 2.75 2.18 -11.55
N HIS A 37 1.68 2.69 -10.93
CA HIS A 37 0.62 3.42 -11.63
C HIS A 37 0.51 4.86 -11.08
N PRO A 38 1.27 5.82 -11.65
CA PRO A 38 1.32 7.20 -11.16
C PRO A 38 -0.06 7.86 -11.02
N GLN A 39 -1.00 7.56 -11.92
CA GLN A 39 -2.36 8.10 -11.90
C GLN A 39 -3.19 7.67 -10.67
N TYR A 40 -2.81 6.56 -10.01
CA TYR A 40 -3.51 6.03 -8.83
C TYR A 40 -2.70 6.19 -7.54
N ARG A 41 -1.51 6.79 -7.60
CA ARG A 41 -0.59 6.89 -6.46
C ARG A 41 -1.19 7.62 -5.27
N ASN A 42 -1.78 8.78 -5.51
CA ASN A 42 -2.38 9.57 -4.43
C ASN A 42 -3.50 8.79 -3.75
N ARG A 43 -4.33 8.09 -4.53
CA ARG A 43 -5.41 7.24 -4.01
C ARG A 43 -4.88 6.07 -3.18
N ALA A 44 -3.80 5.42 -3.62
CA ALA A 44 -3.19 4.33 -2.87
C ALA A 44 -2.59 4.80 -1.53
N ILE A 45 -1.96 5.99 -1.52
CA ILE A 45 -1.43 6.63 -0.30
C ILE A 45 -2.58 6.96 0.67
N GLU A 46 -3.66 7.58 0.18
CA GLU A 46 -4.83 7.92 1.01
C GLU A 46 -5.44 6.68 1.67
N ILE A 47 -5.61 5.58 0.92
CA ILE A 47 -6.13 4.32 1.46
C ILE A 47 -5.19 3.78 2.54
N GLY A 48 -3.87 3.79 2.30
CA GLY A 48 -2.87 3.35 3.26
C GLY A 48 -2.91 4.16 4.56
N GLU A 49 -3.02 5.49 4.46
CA GLU A 49 -3.14 6.39 5.62
C GLU A 49 -4.44 6.14 6.39
N LYS A 50 -5.56 6.01 5.67
CA LYS A 50 -6.89 5.77 6.25
C LYS A 50 -6.95 4.44 7.02
N LEU A 51 -6.40 3.37 6.44
CA LEU A 51 -6.43 2.04 7.04
C LEU A 51 -5.39 1.89 8.16
N GLY A 52 -4.25 2.59 8.08
CA GLY A 52 -3.21 2.57 9.11
C GLY A 52 -2.54 1.19 9.30
N VAL A 53 -2.79 0.25 8.39
CA VAL A 53 -2.24 -1.11 8.46
C VAL A 53 -0.72 -1.05 8.35
N TYR A 54 -0.03 -1.69 9.31
CA TYR A 54 1.43 -1.69 9.45
C TYR A 54 2.08 -0.32 9.76
N ARG A 55 1.31 0.69 10.18
CA ARG A 55 1.86 2.02 10.55
C ARG A 55 2.97 1.92 11.61
N ASP A 56 2.78 1.08 12.62
CA ASP A 56 3.71 0.89 13.73
C ASP A 56 4.55 -0.40 13.58
N TYR A 57 4.65 -0.95 12.36
CA TYR A 57 5.39 -2.19 12.14
C TYR A 57 6.89 -1.99 12.46
N PRO A 58 7.49 -2.83 13.33
CA PRO A 58 8.87 -2.65 13.75
C PRO A 58 9.81 -2.91 12.57
N VAL A 59 10.66 -1.92 12.28
CA VAL A 59 11.68 -2.01 11.24
C VAL A 59 13.07 -1.79 11.84
N SER A 60 14.03 -2.61 11.41
CA SER A 60 15.44 -2.37 11.71
C SER A 60 15.92 -1.11 11.00
N LYS A 61 16.95 -0.46 11.56
CA LYS A 61 17.56 0.73 10.96
C LYS A 61 18.00 0.43 9.52
N GLY A 62 17.56 1.25 8.57
CA GLY A 62 17.89 1.14 7.15
C GLY A 62 16.91 0.32 6.30
N CYS A 63 15.96 -0.40 6.92
CA CYS A 63 14.88 -1.07 6.20
C CYS A 63 13.73 -0.10 5.87
N VAL A 64 13.04 -0.34 4.76
CA VAL A 64 11.83 0.41 4.39
C VAL A 64 10.62 -0.19 5.11
N SER A 65 9.78 0.66 5.69
CA SER A 65 8.56 0.22 6.36
C SER A 65 7.57 -0.42 5.38
N PRO A 66 6.90 -1.53 5.76
CA PRO A 66 5.82 -2.09 4.96
C PRO A 66 4.55 -1.22 4.99
N PHE A 67 4.50 -0.16 5.79
CA PHE A 67 3.42 0.82 5.75
C PHE A 67 3.31 1.43 4.35
N ALA A 68 2.21 1.14 3.64
CA ALA A 68 2.07 1.45 2.22
C ALA A 68 2.44 2.89 1.83
N PRO A 69 2.01 3.95 2.54
CA PRO A 69 2.41 5.33 2.21
C PRO A 69 3.92 5.57 2.23
N ILE A 70 4.61 5.08 3.25
CA ILE A 70 6.08 5.19 3.35
C ILE A 70 6.72 4.37 2.24
N TRP A 71 6.26 3.13 2.06
CA TRP A 71 6.84 2.23 1.07
C TRP A 71 6.72 2.77 -0.36
N ILE A 72 5.54 3.26 -0.74
CA ILE A 72 5.27 3.87 -2.05
C ILE A 72 6.23 5.03 -2.29
N ASN A 73 6.30 5.98 -1.35
CA ASN A 73 7.14 7.17 -1.50
C ASN A 73 8.62 6.82 -1.61
N GLU A 74 9.10 5.87 -0.80
CA GLU A 74 10.50 5.44 -0.84
C GLU A 74 10.86 4.71 -2.13
N MET A 75 9.98 3.85 -2.66
CA MET A 75 10.25 3.14 -3.92
C MET A 75 10.19 4.07 -5.13
N VAL A 76 9.24 5.02 -5.14
CA VAL A 76 9.15 6.03 -6.21
C VAL A 76 10.41 6.89 -6.26
N LYS A 77 10.96 7.30 -5.12
CA LYS A 77 12.24 8.03 -5.05
C LYS A 77 13.41 7.24 -5.63
N ARG A 78 13.41 5.91 -5.53
CA ARG A 78 14.49 5.03 -6.03
C ARG A 78 14.40 4.75 -7.54
N GLN A 79 13.24 4.99 -8.15
CA GLN A 79 13.05 4.85 -9.59
C GLN A 79 13.52 6.09 -10.38
N LEU A 80 13.72 7.22 -9.69
CA LEU A 80 14.25 8.47 -10.21
C LEU A 80 15.77 8.52 -10.03
#